data_AF-A0A1Y5PXG7-F1
#
_entry.id   AF-A0A1Y5PXG7-F1
#
_cell.length_a   1.000
_cell.length_b   1.000
_cell.length_c   1.000
_cell.angle_alpha   90.00
_cell.angle_beta   90.00
_cell.angle_gamma   90.00
#
_symmetry.space_group_name_H-M   'P 1'
#
loop_
_entity.id
_entity.type
_entity.pdbx_description
1 polymer ?
#
loop_
_entity_poly.entity_id
_entity_poly.type
_entity_poly.pdbx_seq_one_letter_code
_entity_poly.pdbx_strand_id
1 'polypeptide(L)'
;MKFPSATSSGRGGCDCLPRPEPAAPESSTDARAPIAFLLRYRDAWFGMEKRVTFEAEDVAAALAMMEREPTGEWAELSSGGEVICRRGREPSGAADYWVVD
;
A
#
# COMPACT_ATOMS: atom_id res chain seq x y z
N MET A 1 57.55 36.57 -18.69
CA MET A 1 57.25 35.40 -19.55
C MET A 1 56.06 35.77 -20.44
N LYS A 2 56.17 35.54 -21.75
CA LYS A 2 55.21 35.96 -22.79
C LYS A 2 54.42 34.72 -23.23
N PHE A 3 53.10 34.75 -23.12
CA PHE A 3 52.21 33.72 -23.65
C PHE A 3 51.73 34.13 -25.05
N PRO A 4 51.77 33.25 -26.07
CA PRO A 4 51.20 33.53 -27.38
C PRO A 4 49.79 32.95 -27.53
N SER A 5 48.96 33.67 -28.33
CA SER A 5 48.04 33.20 -29.39
C SER A 5 46.98 32.11 -29.07
N ALA A 6 45.76 32.09 -29.61
CA ALA A 6 45.05 32.91 -30.58
C ALA A 6 43.54 32.57 -30.51
N THR A 7 42.74 33.51 -31.01
CA THR A 7 41.31 33.43 -31.33
C THR A 7 41.00 32.33 -32.36
N SER A 8 39.86 31.64 -32.24
CA SER A 8 39.10 31.14 -33.41
C SER A 8 37.70 30.60 -33.03
N SER A 9 36.71 31.43 -33.30
CA SER A 9 35.49 31.12 -34.07
C SER A 9 34.82 29.73 -33.93
N GLY A 10 33.66 29.75 -33.28
CA GLY A 10 32.37 29.21 -33.72
C GLY A 10 32.32 27.89 -34.51
N ARG A 11 31.63 26.90 -33.93
CA ARG A 11 30.70 26.04 -34.66
C ARG A 11 29.42 25.90 -33.84
N GLY A 12 28.35 26.51 -34.35
CA GLY A 12 27.01 26.43 -33.79
C GLY A 12 26.55 24.98 -33.74
N GLY A 13 26.34 24.47 -32.53
CA GLY A 13 25.44 23.35 -32.30
C GLY A 13 24.03 23.88 -32.47
N CYS A 14 23.31 23.34 -33.46
CA CYS A 14 21.89 23.62 -33.66
C CYS A 14 21.11 22.99 -32.49
N ASP A 15 21.00 23.73 -31.40
CA ASP A 15 20.36 23.34 -30.15
C ASP A 15 18.85 23.63 -30.22
N CYS A 16 18.18 23.05 -31.23
CA CYS A 16 16.79 23.36 -31.60
C CYS A 16 15.78 22.28 -31.20
N LEU A 17 16.03 21.51 -30.14
CA LEU A 17 14.98 20.72 -29.51
C LEU A 17 14.66 21.33 -28.16
N PRO A 18 13.40 21.74 -27.89
CA PRO A 18 13.02 22.18 -26.56
C PRO A 18 13.34 21.05 -25.60
N ARG A 19 14.23 21.31 -24.64
CA ARG A 19 14.44 20.40 -23.52
C ARG A 19 13.07 20.24 -22.85
N PRO A 20 12.49 19.03 -22.79
CA PRO A 20 11.25 18.85 -22.05
C PRO A 20 11.56 19.31 -20.63
N GLU A 21 10.83 20.34 -20.18
CA GLU A 21 10.83 20.71 -18.77
C GLU A 21 10.58 19.43 -18.00
N PRO A 22 11.37 19.12 -16.96
CA PRO A 22 11.01 18.00 -16.09
C PRO A 22 9.61 18.32 -15.62
N ALA A 23 8.64 17.49 -16.04
CA ALA A 23 7.26 17.62 -15.63
C ALA A 23 7.29 17.91 -14.13
N ALA A 24 6.83 19.10 -13.74
CA ALA A 24 6.59 19.39 -12.34
C ALA A 24 5.82 18.17 -11.82
N PRO A 25 6.20 17.57 -10.67
CA PRO A 25 5.53 16.37 -10.19
C PRO A 25 4.06 16.72 -10.11
N GLU A 26 3.29 16.22 -11.07
CA GLU A 26 1.86 16.38 -11.11
C GLU A 26 1.44 15.87 -9.76
N SER A 27 0.88 16.76 -8.95
CA SER A 27 0.54 16.52 -7.56
C SER A 27 -0.42 15.34 -7.54
N SER A 28 0.16 14.15 -7.47
CA SER A 28 -0.50 12.87 -7.42
C SER A 28 -0.83 12.68 -5.97
N THR A 29 -1.77 13.48 -5.48
CA THR A 29 -2.21 13.39 -4.10
C THR A 29 -3.70 13.62 -4.06
N ASP A 30 -4.41 12.52 -4.27
CA ASP A 30 -5.16 11.97 -3.14
C ASP A 30 -4.60 10.56 -2.85
N ALA A 31 -3.28 10.46 -2.63
CA ALA A 31 -2.69 9.27 -2.07
C ALA A 31 -2.99 9.32 -0.57
N ARG A 32 -4.22 8.93 -0.21
CA ARG A 32 -4.63 8.78 1.18
C ARG A 32 -3.60 7.88 1.86
N ALA A 33 -3.07 8.33 3.00
CA ALA A 33 -2.11 7.54 3.76
C ALA A 33 -2.73 6.17 4.09
N PRO A 34 -1.98 5.06 3.95
CA PRO A 34 -2.52 3.74 4.22
C PRO A 34 -2.91 3.62 5.69
N ILE A 35 -3.99 2.89 5.94
CA ILE A 35 -4.56 2.70 7.26
C ILE A 35 -3.93 1.47 7.89
N ALA A 36 -3.49 1.59 9.15
CA ALA A 36 -2.99 0.45 9.91
C ALA A 36 -4.16 -0.40 10.43
N PHE A 37 -4.04 -1.71 10.20
CA PHE A 37 -4.98 -2.73 10.65
C PHE A 37 -4.29 -3.77 11.52
N LEU A 38 -5.05 -4.34 12.44
CA LEU A 38 -4.67 -5.48 13.26
C LEU A 38 -5.69 -6.60 13.03
N LEU A 39 -5.23 -7.71 12.45
CA LEU A 39 -6.00 -8.95 12.39
C LEU A 39 -5.63 -9.84 13.59
N ARG A 40 -6.65 -10.22 14.37
CA ARG A 40 -6.55 -11.21 15.44
C ARG A 40 -7.39 -12.42 15.06
N TYR A 41 -6.84 -13.62 15.19
CA TYR A 41 -7.59 -14.84 14.91
C TYR A 41 -7.06 -16.02 15.70
N ARG A 42 -7.91 -17.02 15.90
CA ARG A 42 -7.45 -18.34 16.36
C ARG A 42 -6.88 -19.09 15.18
N ASP A 43 -5.67 -19.61 15.32
CA ASP A 43 -5.07 -20.51 14.34
C ASP A 43 -5.66 -21.92 14.49
N ALA A 44 -6.06 -22.56 13.39
CA ALA A 44 -6.63 -23.91 13.43
C ALA A 44 -5.61 -25.01 13.72
N TRP A 45 -4.34 -24.82 13.34
CA TRP A 45 -3.31 -25.84 13.49
C TRP A 45 -2.76 -25.89 14.90
N PHE A 46 -2.52 -24.73 15.50
CA PHE A 46 -1.92 -24.60 16.82
C PHE A 46 -2.93 -24.28 17.92
N GLY A 47 -4.14 -23.87 17.57
CA GLY A 47 -5.20 -23.53 18.53
C GLY A 47 -4.95 -22.24 19.32
N MET A 48 -3.94 -21.47 18.96
CA MET A 48 -3.48 -20.25 19.65
C MET A 48 -3.95 -18.98 18.93
N GLU A 49 -3.99 -17.85 19.66
CA GLU A 49 -4.23 -16.54 19.05
C GLU A 49 -3.00 -16.07 18.26
N LYS A 50 -3.23 -15.69 16.99
CA LYS A 50 -2.27 -14.98 16.14
C LYS A 50 -2.67 -13.53 15.98
N ARG A 51 -1.66 -12.66 15.81
CA ARG A 51 -1.81 -11.22 15.59
C ARG A 51 -0.98 -10.81 14.39
N VAL A 52 -1.60 -10.14 13.44
CA VAL A 52 -0.94 -9.64 12.23
C VAL A 52 -1.25 -8.16 12.08
N THR A 53 -0.21 -7.34 12.09
CA THR A 53 -0.33 -5.91 11.81
C THR A 53 0.06 -5.67 10.36
N PHE A 54 -0.76 -4.93 9.63
CA PHE A 54 -0.51 -4.61 8.23
C PHE A 54 -1.19 -3.29 7.84
N GLU A 55 -0.83 -2.78 6.66
CA GLU A 55 -1.36 -1.53 6.12
C GLU A 55 -2.19 -1.83 4.86
N ALA A 56 -3.31 -1.14 4.72
CA ALA A 56 -4.16 -1.21 3.52
C ALA A 56 -4.82 0.14 3.23
N GLU A 57 -5.28 0.33 1.99
CA GLU A 57 -5.90 1.60 1.56
C GLU A 57 -7.23 1.86 2.27
N ASP A 58 -8.02 0.80 2.47
CA ASP A 58 -9.29 0.83 3.18
C ASP A 58 -9.63 -0.56 3.76
N VAL A 59 -10.81 -0.67 4.37
CA VAL A 59 -11.31 -1.92 4.98
C VAL A 59 -11.52 -3.02 3.94
N ALA A 60 -12.00 -2.68 2.74
CA ALA A 60 -12.26 -3.68 1.70
C ALA A 60 -10.94 -4.28 1.19
N ALA A 61 -9.92 -3.45 0.96
CA ALA A 61 -8.57 -3.88 0.64
C ALA A 61 -7.99 -4.75 1.76
N ALA A 62 -8.18 -4.37 3.02
CA ALA A 62 -7.71 -5.16 4.16
C ALA A 62 -8.36 -6.56 4.20
N LEU A 63 -9.68 -6.64 4.01
CA LEU A 63 -10.41 -7.90 3.95
C LEU A 63 -9.98 -8.78 2.76
N ALA A 64 -9.73 -8.17 1.59
CA ALA A 64 -9.24 -8.89 0.41
C ALA A 64 -7.83 -9.46 0.65
N MET A 65 -6.94 -8.71 1.30
CA MET A 65 -5.58 -9.17 1.64
C MET A 65 -5.57 -10.41 2.55
N MET A 66 -6.60 -10.58 3.38
CA MET A 66 -6.71 -11.66 4.36
C MET A 66 -7.75 -12.73 3.99
N GLU A 67 -8.21 -12.79 2.73
CA GLU A 67 -9.21 -13.78 2.27
C GLU A 67 -8.84 -15.22 2.64
N ARG A 68 -7.55 -15.55 2.62
CA ARG A 68 -7.02 -16.89 2.97
C ARG A 68 -6.55 -17.04 4.42
N GLU A 69 -6.51 -15.94 5.16
CA GLU A 69 -6.09 -15.85 6.56
C GLU A 69 -7.25 -15.24 7.35
N PRO A 70 -8.18 -16.06 7.82
CA PRO A 70 -7.96 -16.71 9.12
C PRO A 70 -8.42 -18.17 9.13
N THR A 71 -7.64 -19.08 9.72
CA THR A 71 -7.89 -20.51 9.56
C THR A 71 -8.69 -21.17 10.67
N GLY A 72 -8.71 -20.60 11.88
CA GLY A 72 -9.40 -21.20 13.03
C GLY A 72 -10.78 -20.63 13.29
N GLU A 73 -11.19 -20.57 14.55
CA GLU A 73 -12.62 -20.50 14.88
C GLU A 73 -13.27 -19.13 14.85
N TRP A 74 -12.46 -18.10 15.05
CA TRP A 74 -12.88 -16.72 15.12
C TRP A 74 -11.81 -15.84 14.51
N ALA A 75 -12.21 -14.66 14.04
CA ALA A 75 -11.29 -13.62 13.59
C ALA A 75 -11.92 -12.23 13.79
N GLU A 76 -11.09 -11.27 14.15
CA GLU A 76 -11.42 -9.87 14.38
C GLU A 76 -10.44 -8.99 13.61
N LEU A 77 -10.96 -8.02 12.88
CA LEU A 77 -10.18 -6.95 12.26
C LEU A 77 -10.39 -5.68 13.05
N SER A 78 -9.30 -5.00 13.39
CA SER A 78 -9.34 -3.75 14.15
C SER A 78 -8.51 -2.66 13.48
N SER A 79 -8.89 -1.41 13.67
CA SER A 79 -8.08 -0.24 13.32
C SER A 79 -8.16 0.79 14.45
N GLY A 80 -7.04 1.45 14.78
CA GLY A 80 -7.00 2.42 15.88
C GLY A 80 -7.36 1.85 17.26
N GLY A 81 -7.34 0.52 17.44
CA GLY A 81 -7.77 -0.16 18.67
C GLY A 81 -9.25 -0.52 18.73
N GLU A 82 -10.04 -0.17 17.71
CA GLU A 82 -11.47 -0.49 17.60
C GLU A 82 -11.69 -1.67 16.65
N VAL A 83 -12.55 -2.61 17.03
CA VAL A 83 -12.96 -3.73 16.16
C VAL A 83 -13.93 -3.20 15.11
N ILE A 84 -13.58 -3.38 13.85
CA ILE A 84 -14.38 -2.90 12.71
C ILE A 84 -15.11 -4.04 12.02
N CYS A 85 -14.55 -5.26 12.05
CA CYS A 85 -15.19 -6.43 11.46
C CYS A 85 -14.94 -7.68 12.29
N ARG A 86 -15.93 -8.55 12.36
CA ARG A 86 -15.82 -9.90 12.94
C ARG A 86 -16.22 -10.94 11.90
N ARG A 87 -15.50 -12.06 11.88
CA ARG A 87 -15.85 -13.17 11.01
C ARG A 87 -17.02 -13.96 11.57
N GLY A 88 -18.12 -13.99 10.84
CA GLY A 88 -19.20 -14.95 11.01
C GLY A 88 -18.93 -16.22 10.21
N ARG A 89 -19.47 -17.34 10.69
CA ARG A 89 -19.43 -18.61 9.96
C ARG A 89 -20.82 -19.02 9.56
N GLU A 90 -20.91 -19.54 8.35
CA GLU A 90 -22.15 -20.05 7.81
C GLU A 90 -22.31 -21.52 8.24
N PRO A 91 -23.35 -21.87 9.04
CA PRO A 91 -23.52 -23.22 9.60
C PRO A 91 -23.64 -24.32 8.54
N SER A 92 -24.08 -23.97 7.33
CA SER A 92 -24.24 -24.91 6.21
C SER A 92 -22.92 -25.29 5.51
N GLY A 93 -21.78 -24.74 5.95
CA GLY A 93 -20.48 -24.98 5.33
C GLY A 93 -20.24 -24.14 4.07
N ALA A 94 -21.07 -23.13 3.82
CA ALA A 94 -20.79 -22.11 2.82
C ALA A 94 -19.63 -21.21 3.27
N ALA A 95 -19.23 -20.26 2.42
CA ALA A 95 -18.14 -19.35 2.72
C ALA A 95 -18.43 -18.52 3.99
N ASP A 96 -17.39 -18.34 4.80
CA ASP A 96 -17.42 -17.40 5.92
C ASP A 96 -17.72 -15.98 5.44
N TYR A 97 -18.28 -15.16 6.31
CA TYR A 97 -18.62 -13.76 6.01
C TYR A 97 -18.07 -12.81 7.07
N TRP A 98 -17.95 -11.53 6.74
CA TRP A 98 -17.53 -10.49 7.65
C TRP A 98 -18.72 -9.61 8.03
N VAL A 99 -18.92 -9.42 9.34
CA VAL A 99 -19.93 -8.53 9.90
C VAL A 99 -19.23 -7.26 10.38
N VAL A 100 -19.73 -6.11 9.97
CA VAL A 100 -19.26 -4.81 10.46
C VAL A 100 -19.85 -4.57 11.85
N ASP A 101 -19.00 -4.17 12.81
CA ASP A 101 -19.41 -3.81 14.19
C ASP A 101 -20.09 -2.42 14.22
#